data_AF-A0A6M3JXF8-F1
#
_entry.id   AF-A0A6M3JXF8-F1
#
_cell.length_a   1.000
_cell.length_b   1.000
_cell.length_c   1.000
_cell.angle_alpha   90.00
_cell.angle_beta   90.00
_cell.angle_gamma   90.00
#
_symmetry.space_group_name_H-M   'P 1'
#
loop_
_entity.id
_entity.type
_entity.pdbx_description
1 polymer ?
#
loop_
_entity_poly.entity_id
_entity_poly.type
_entity_poly.pdbx_seq_one_letter_code
_entity_poly.pdbx_strand_id
1 'polypeptide(L)'
;MLEEKFAQHDKIPGDKYVDPRANYQMRTWDYVMRPSADGTSGPWTLTLPPVAEARGRLYSIICRNADAVNTITVADKDDSECWAGDITLNGKCDKLLAYSDGLAWFIAASVTTFTGTTPTPDTTAAPTTAAPQV
;
A
#
# COMPACT_ATOMS: atom_id res chain seq x y z
N MET A 1 28.89 7.79 -18.73
CA MET A 1 27.82 6.79 -18.83
C MET A 1 26.77 7.10 -17.78
N LEU A 2 25.88 8.05 -18.08
CA LEU A 2 24.68 8.33 -17.27
C LEU A 2 23.46 7.65 -17.88
N GLU A 3 23.51 7.33 -19.18
CA GLU A 3 22.41 6.78 -19.95
C GLU A 3 22.02 5.35 -19.52
N GLU A 4 22.94 4.55 -18.98
CA GLU A 4 22.65 3.17 -18.56
C GLU A 4 21.88 3.07 -17.24
N LYS A 5 21.95 4.08 -16.36
CA LYS A 5 21.20 4.09 -15.09
C LYS A 5 19.70 4.22 -15.31
N PHE A 6 19.29 4.97 -16.33
CA PHE A 6 17.87 5.10 -16.69
C PHE A 6 17.33 3.81 -17.34
N ALA A 7 18.16 3.08 -18.08
CA ALA A 7 17.79 1.81 -18.70
C ALA A 7 17.51 0.68 -17.70
N GLN A 8 17.97 0.81 -16.44
CA GLN A 8 17.74 -0.20 -15.41
C GLN A 8 16.30 -0.19 -14.87
N HIS A 9 15.62 0.97 -14.85
CA HIS A 9 14.21 1.05 -14.47
C HIS A 9 13.27 0.52 -15.56
N ASP A 10 13.64 0.66 -16.85
CA ASP A 10 12.83 0.17 -17.98
C ASP A 10 12.90 -1.35 -18.17
N LYS A 11 13.93 -2.02 -17.64
CA LYS A 11 14.13 -3.48 -17.79
C LYS A 11 13.60 -4.30 -16.62
N ILE A 12 12.81 -3.70 -15.74
CA ILE A 12 12.28 -4.40 -14.56
C ILE A 12 11.17 -5.36 -15.01
N PRO A 13 11.33 -6.68 -14.77
CA PRO A 13 10.43 -7.71 -15.31
C PRO A 13 9.17 -7.90 -14.46
N GLY A 14 8.58 -6.81 -13.97
CA GLY A 14 7.50 -6.83 -12.98
C GLY A 14 6.30 -5.99 -13.37
N ASP A 15 5.15 -6.35 -12.82
CA ASP A 15 3.92 -5.56 -12.90
C ASP A 15 4.18 -4.16 -12.31
N LYS A 16 3.65 -3.10 -12.95
CA LYS A 16 3.93 -1.71 -12.54
C LYS A 16 3.44 -1.39 -11.12
N TYR A 17 2.54 -2.20 -10.59
CA TYR A 17 2.05 -2.14 -9.22
C TYR A 17 1.62 -3.52 -8.74
N VAL A 18 1.63 -3.76 -7.42
CA VAL A 18 1.23 -5.03 -6.81
C VAL A 18 0.07 -4.81 -5.83
N ASP A 19 -0.97 -5.65 -5.92
CA ASP A 19 -2.22 -5.56 -5.16
C ASP A 19 -2.41 -6.75 -4.20
N PRO A 20 -1.57 -6.90 -3.15
CA PRO A 20 -1.68 -8.02 -2.22
C PRO A 20 -2.93 -7.95 -1.32
N ARG A 21 -3.45 -9.12 -0.93
CA ARG A 21 -4.62 -9.28 -0.03
C ARG A 21 -4.34 -10.21 1.16
N ALA A 22 -3.07 -10.50 1.42
CA ALA A 22 -2.57 -11.32 2.52
C ALA A 22 -1.12 -10.93 2.77
N ASN A 23 -0.51 -11.49 3.83
CA ASN A 23 0.90 -11.28 4.17
C ASN A 23 1.78 -11.33 2.92
N TYR A 24 2.54 -10.27 2.70
CA TYR A 24 3.32 -10.11 1.48
C TYR A 24 4.70 -9.55 1.81
N GLN A 25 5.73 -10.22 1.29
CA GLN A 25 7.09 -9.70 1.32
C GLN A 25 7.38 -8.97 0.02
N MET A 26 7.62 -7.67 0.12
CA MET A 26 7.94 -6.84 -1.02
C MET A 26 9.27 -7.23 -1.63
N ARG A 27 9.31 -7.27 -2.96
CA ARG A 27 10.54 -7.37 -3.72
C ARG A 27 11.11 -5.98 -3.95
N THR A 28 12.40 -5.92 -4.24
CA THR A 28 13.12 -4.66 -4.44
C THR A 28 12.59 -3.83 -5.61
N TRP A 29 11.87 -4.46 -6.54
CA TRP A 29 11.24 -3.82 -7.69
C TRP A 29 9.73 -3.54 -7.53
N ASP A 30 9.13 -3.89 -6.38
CA ASP A 30 7.71 -3.64 -6.11
C ASP A 30 7.50 -2.18 -5.62
N TYR A 31 7.76 -1.19 -6.48
CA TYR A 31 7.78 0.23 -6.07
C TYR A 31 6.42 0.80 -5.68
N VAL A 32 5.34 0.25 -6.25
CA VAL A 32 3.98 0.74 -6.03
C VAL A 32 3.13 -0.40 -5.51
N MET A 33 2.67 -0.26 -4.27
CA MET A 33 1.85 -1.26 -3.58
C MET A 33 0.45 -0.71 -3.33
N ARG A 34 -0.57 -1.53 -3.60
CA ARG A 34 -1.96 -1.18 -3.26
C ARG A 34 -2.59 -2.28 -2.40
N PRO A 35 -2.09 -2.46 -1.17
CA PRO A 35 -2.58 -3.50 -0.28
C PRO A 35 -4.07 -3.30 0.05
N SER A 36 -4.78 -4.41 0.22
CA SER A 36 -6.18 -4.43 0.64
C SER A 36 -6.37 -5.36 1.84
N ALA A 37 -6.70 -4.78 3.00
CA ALA A 37 -7.34 -5.48 4.10
C ALA A 37 -8.84 -5.22 4.02
N ASP A 38 -9.65 -6.25 4.19
CA ASP A 38 -11.11 -6.18 4.21
C ASP A 38 -11.64 -7.29 5.15
N GLY A 39 -12.96 -7.37 5.34
CA GLY A 39 -13.54 -8.39 6.23
C GLY A 39 -13.30 -9.85 5.82
N THR A 40 -12.77 -10.11 4.61
CA THR A 40 -12.39 -11.46 4.18
C THR A 40 -10.91 -11.75 4.48
N SER A 41 -10.02 -10.80 4.17
CA SER A 41 -8.58 -10.99 4.43
C SER A 41 -8.18 -10.76 5.88
N GLY A 42 -8.96 -9.96 6.62
CA GLY A 42 -8.60 -9.53 7.98
C GLY A 42 -7.37 -8.63 8.01
N PRO A 43 -6.82 -8.35 9.21
CA PRO A 43 -5.58 -7.62 9.36
C PRO A 43 -4.37 -8.46 8.91
N TRP A 44 -3.40 -7.84 8.25
CA TRP A 44 -2.19 -8.53 7.78
C TRP A 44 -0.98 -7.59 7.61
N THR A 45 0.21 -8.18 7.44
CA THR A 45 1.49 -7.45 7.40
C THR A 45 2.11 -7.40 6.00
N LEU A 46 2.47 -6.19 5.58
CA LEU A 46 3.28 -5.91 4.41
C LEU A 46 4.73 -5.68 4.84
N THR A 47 5.63 -6.57 4.48
CA THR A 47 7.05 -6.46 4.84
C THR A 47 7.84 -5.78 3.72
N LEU A 48 8.56 -4.72 4.05
CA LEU A 48 9.45 -4.01 3.14
C LEU A 48 10.59 -4.91 2.62
N PRO A 49 11.20 -4.60 1.46
CA PRO A 49 12.39 -5.32 1.01
C PRO A 49 13.57 -5.08 1.96
N PRO A 50 14.66 -5.88 1.87
CA PRO A 50 15.85 -5.65 2.69
C PRO A 50 16.40 -4.23 2.48
N VAL A 51 16.74 -3.52 3.57
CA VAL A 51 17.13 -2.11 3.53
C VAL A 51 18.34 -1.89 2.61
N ALA A 52 19.34 -2.77 2.71
CA ALA A 52 20.58 -2.69 1.93
C ALA A 52 20.34 -2.86 0.43
N GLU A 53 19.44 -3.77 0.04
CA GLU A 53 19.11 -4.00 -1.36
C GLU A 53 18.24 -2.87 -1.92
N ALA A 54 17.42 -2.24 -1.08
CA ALA A 54 16.52 -1.14 -1.43
C ALA A 54 17.18 0.24 -1.49
N ARG A 55 18.49 0.34 -1.28
CA ARG A 55 19.25 1.60 -1.25
C ARG A 55 18.91 2.52 -2.43
N GLY A 56 18.57 3.76 -2.11
CA GLY A 56 18.29 4.83 -3.06
C GLY A 56 16.89 4.78 -3.68
N ARG A 57 16.01 3.88 -3.22
CA ARG A 57 14.67 3.69 -3.81
C ARG A 57 13.56 4.24 -2.92
N LEU A 58 12.48 4.64 -3.59
CA LEU A 58 11.23 5.06 -2.98
C LEU A 58 10.14 3.99 -3.22
N TYR A 59 9.37 3.70 -2.18
CA TYR A 59 8.24 2.77 -2.22
C TYR A 59 6.97 3.52 -1.83
N SER A 60 6.00 3.51 -2.73
CA SER A 60 4.70 4.14 -2.56
C SER A 60 3.65 3.08 -2.23
N ILE A 61 3.08 3.14 -1.04
CA ILE A 61 2.06 2.22 -0.56
C ILE A 61 0.75 3.00 -0.40
N ILE A 62 -0.35 2.53 -0.99
CA ILE A 62 -1.68 3.14 -0.88
C ILE A 62 -2.70 2.07 -0.51
N CYS A 63 -3.26 2.14 0.70
CA CYS A 63 -4.23 1.17 1.16
C CYS A 63 -5.60 1.37 0.50
N ARG A 64 -6.25 0.28 0.09
CA ARG A 64 -7.51 0.32 -0.67
C ARG A 64 -8.77 0.21 0.19
N ASN A 65 -8.77 -0.69 1.16
CA ASN A 65 -9.97 -1.08 1.89
C ASN A 65 -9.76 -1.22 3.42
N ALA A 66 -8.57 -0.89 3.95
CA ALA A 66 -8.36 -0.99 5.38
C ALA A 66 -9.33 -0.11 6.18
N ASP A 67 -9.59 -0.56 7.40
CA ASP A 67 -10.41 0.12 8.38
C ASP A 67 -9.80 -0.09 9.79
N ALA A 68 -10.48 0.41 10.82
CA ALA A 68 -10.00 0.35 12.20
C ALA A 68 -9.84 -1.09 12.75
N VAL A 69 -10.41 -2.10 12.08
CA VAL A 69 -10.37 -3.52 12.44
C VAL A 69 -9.46 -4.30 11.48
N ASN A 70 -9.59 -4.05 10.18
CA ASN A 70 -8.87 -4.71 9.10
C ASN A 70 -7.72 -3.81 8.65
N THR A 71 -6.60 -3.86 9.38
CA THR A 71 -5.46 -2.96 9.17
C THR A 71 -4.37 -3.58 8.30
N ILE A 72 -3.57 -2.73 7.67
CA ILE A 72 -2.28 -3.11 7.06
C ILE A 72 -1.16 -2.61 7.95
N THR A 73 -0.33 -3.53 8.44
CA THR A 73 0.90 -3.17 9.15
C THR A 73 2.07 -3.21 8.17
N VAL A 74 2.76 -2.10 7.98
CA VAL A 74 3.99 -2.02 7.20
C VAL A 74 5.17 -2.19 8.15
N ALA A 75 5.95 -3.25 7.96
CA ALA A 75 7.08 -3.63 8.79
C ALA A 75 8.38 -3.68 7.98
N ASP A 76 9.51 -3.46 8.62
CA ASP A 76 10.83 -3.75 8.04
C ASP A 76 11.21 -5.23 8.26
N LYS A 77 12.45 -5.60 7.91
CA LYS A 77 12.97 -6.96 8.11
C LYS A 77 13.85 -7.07 9.36
N ASP A 78 13.62 -6.21 10.34
CA ASP A 78 14.53 -6.00 11.48
C ASP A 78 15.97 -5.69 11.04
N ASP A 79 16.12 -5.07 9.86
CA ASP A 79 17.39 -4.79 9.23
C ASP A 79 17.65 -3.29 9.05
N SER A 80 16.66 -2.45 9.36
CA SER A 80 16.81 -1.00 9.38
C SER A 80 17.43 -0.52 10.69
N GLU A 81 18.48 0.29 10.59
CA GLU A 81 19.01 0.99 11.75
C GLU A 81 17.99 1.98 12.30
N CYS A 82 17.80 1.97 13.63
CA CYS A 82 16.88 2.86 14.34
C CYS A 82 15.42 2.84 13.80
N TRP A 83 14.88 1.67 13.43
CA TRP A 83 13.47 1.55 13.06
C TRP A 83 12.57 2.03 14.20
N ALA A 84 11.78 3.08 13.94
CA ALA A 84 10.91 3.71 14.94
C ALA A 84 9.73 2.80 15.35
N GLY A 85 9.49 1.74 14.58
CA GLY A 85 8.39 0.80 14.75
C GLY A 85 7.52 0.72 13.50
N ASP A 86 6.69 -0.32 13.47
CA ASP A 86 5.83 -0.60 12.34
C ASP A 86 4.74 0.45 12.15
N ILE A 87 4.39 0.70 10.88
CA ILE A 87 3.38 1.69 10.51
C ILE A 87 2.05 0.99 10.25
N THR A 88 1.02 1.32 11.03
CA THR A 88 -0.34 0.82 10.79
C THR A 88 -1.12 1.78 9.87
N LEU A 89 -1.61 1.25 8.75
CA LEU A 89 -2.60 1.88 7.88
C LEU A 89 -3.97 1.31 8.24
N ASN A 90 -4.85 2.13 8.80
CA ASN A 90 -6.15 1.73 9.36
C ASN A 90 -7.34 2.49 8.72
N GLY A 91 -7.07 3.21 7.64
CA GLY A 91 -8.05 3.92 6.86
C GLY A 91 -7.95 3.59 5.37
N LYS A 92 -9.09 3.69 4.71
CA LYS A 92 -9.15 3.66 3.25
C LYS A 92 -8.37 4.84 2.68
N CYS A 93 -7.54 4.58 1.67
CA CYS A 93 -6.66 5.57 1.02
C CYS A 93 -5.59 6.17 1.94
N ASP A 94 -5.31 5.54 3.08
CA ASP A 94 -4.07 5.76 3.79
C ASP A 94 -2.89 5.47 2.88
N LYS A 95 -1.81 6.23 3.04
CA LYS A 95 -0.65 6.17 2.15
C LYS A 95 0.65 6.37 2.92
N LEU A 96 1.68 5.71 2.42
CA LEU A 96 3.03 5.76 2.97
C LEU A 96 4.02 5.86 1.81
N LEU A 97 4.97 6.77 1.93
CA LEU A 97 6.13 6.86 1.07
C LEU A 97 7.38 6.58 1.91
N ALA A 98 8.02 5.45 1.65
CA ALA A 98 9.23 5.02 2.34
C ALA A 98 10.45 5.14 1.41
N TYR A 99 11.56 5.63 1.94
CA TYR A 99 12.85 5.73 1.28
C TYR A 99 13.88 4.89 2.02
N SER A 100 14.71 4.13 1.32
CA SER A 100 15.88 3.48 1.93
C SER A 100 17.16 4.18 1.50
N ASP A 101 18.05 4.50 2.46
CA ASP A 101 19.42 4.94 2.19
C ASP A 101 20.44 3.76 2.14
N GLY A 102 19.95 2.54 2.35
CA GLY A 102 20.75 1.32 2.45
C GLY A 102 21.25 0.96 3.84
N LEU A 103 20.90 1.75 4.86
CA LEU A 103 21.19 1.51 6.28
C LEU A 103 19.92 1.58 7.13
N ALA A 104 19.04 2.55 6.84
CA ALA A 104 17.77 2.75 7.52
C ALA A 104 16.63 3.06 6.52
N TRP A 105 15.41 2.75 6.96
CA TRP A 105 14.19 3.21 6.32
C TRP A 105 13.79 4.59 6.86
N PHE A 106 13.63 5.54 5.93
CA PHE A 106 13.09 6.86 6.19
C PHE A 106 11.65 6.94 5.71
N ILE A 107 10.77 7.40 6.60
CA ILE A 107 9.40 7.71 6.21
C ILE A 107 9.37 9.12 5.64
N ALA A 108 9.39 9.22 4.31
CA ALA A 108 9.41 10.50 3.59
C ALA A 108 8.07 11.23 3.68
N ALA A 109 6.96 10.48 3.67
CA ALA A 109 5.62 11.02 3.89
C ALA A 109 4.66 9.91 4.35
N SER A 110 3.67 10.25 5.18
CA SER A 110 2.59 9.35 5.55
C SER A 110 1.26 10.09 5.72
N VAL A 111 0.17 9.40 5.44
CA VAL A 111 -1.20 9.77 5.82
C VAL A 111 -1.88 8.51 6.32
N THR A 112 -2.09 8.42 7.62
CA THR A 112 -2.61 7.22 8.33
C THR A 112 -4.04 7.40 8.85
N THR A 113 -4.72 8.48 8.43
CA THR A 113 -6.11 8.81 8.79
C THR A 113 -6.76 9.58 7.66
N PHE A 114 -6.80 9.02 6.45
CA PHE A 114 -7.42 9.73 5.33
C PHE A 114 -8.94 9.91 5.56
N THR A 115 -9.37 11.16 5.71
CA THR A 115 -10.78 11.54 5.96
C THR A 115 -11.55 11.92 4.70
N GLY A 116 -10.98 11.72 3.51
CA GLY A 116 -11.68 12.02 2.27
C GLY A 116 -12.90 11.12 2.11
N THR A 117 -14.07 11.73 1.99
CA THR A 117 -15.33 11.02 1.79
C THR A 117 -15.28 10.26 0.47
N THR A 118 -15.25 8.93 0.52
CA THR A 118 -15.75 8.15 -0.62
C THR A 118 -17.21 8.54 -0.83
N PRO A 119 -17.64 8.97 -2.04
CA PRO A 119 -19.06 9.05 -2.31
C PRO A 119 -19.63 7.64 -2.07
N THR A 120 -20.51 7.51 -1.10
CA THR A 120 -21.35 6.33 -0.95
C THR A 120 -22.03 6.10 -2.30
N PRO A 121 -21.97 4.89 -2.89
CA PRO A 121 -22.86 4.55 -3.97
C PRO A 121 -24.27 4.89 -3.51
N ASP A 122 -24.98 5.70 -4.28
CA ASP A 122 -26.35 6.05 -4.00
C ASP A 122 -27.16 4.74 -3.94
N THR A 123 -27.48 4.28 -2.73
CA THR A 123 -28.34 3.10 -2.53
C THR A 123 -29.81 3.49 -2.60
N THR A 124 -30.16 4.66 -3.16
CA THR A 124 -31.54 4.97 -3.51
C THR A 124 -31.98 3.96 -4.55
N ALA A 125 -32.62 2.89 -4.07
CA ALA A 125 -33.31 1.94 -4.91
C ALA A 125 -34.21 2.72 -5.87
N ALA A 126 -34.08 2.45 -7.17
CA ALA A 126 -34.98 3.01 -8.15
C ALA A 126 -36.43 2.76 -7.69
N PRO A 127 -37.31 3.77 -7.73
CA PRO A 127 -38.70 3.57 -7.33
C PRO A 127 -39.29 2.47 -8.23
N THR A 128 -39.61 1.32 -7.63
CA THR A 128 -40.32 0.26 -8.35
C THR A 128 -41.75 0.73 -8.55
N THR A 129 -42.07 1.19 -9.76
CA THR A 129 -43.45 1.44 -10.17
C THR A 129 -44.23 0.13 -10.06
N ALA A 130 -45.18 0.06 -9.13
CA ALA A 130 -46.11 -1.07 -9.06
C ALA A 130 -46.95 -1.11 -10.34
N ALA A 131 -46.96 -2.26 -11.02
CA ALA A 131 -47.85 -2.49 -12.14
C ALA A 131 -49.32 -2.58 -11.64
N PRO A 132 -50.30 -1.96 -12.33
CA PRO A 132 -51.69 -2.08 -11.95
C PRO A 132 -52.15 -3.54 -12.14
N GLN A 133 -52.73 -4.11 -11.09
CA GLN A 133 -53.41 -5.41 -11.21
C GLN A 133 -54.75 -5.18 -11.93
N VAL A 134 -54.94 -5.90 -13.04
CA VAL A 134 -56.21 -6.12 -13.74
C VAL A 134 -56.67 -7.55 -13.51
#